data_AF-A0AAD3MED8-F1
#
_entry.id   AF-A0AAD3MED8-F1
#
_cell.length_a   1.000
_cell.length_b   1.000
_cell.length_c   1.000
_cell.angle_alpha   90.00
_cell.angle_beta   90.00
_cell.angle_gamma   90.00
#
_symmetry.space_group_name_H-M   'P 1'
#
loop_
_entity.id
_entity.type
_entity.pdbx_description
1 polymer ?
#
loop_
_entity_poly.entity_id
_entity_poly.type
_entity_poly.pdbx_seq_one_letter_code
_entity_poly.pdbx_strand_id
1 'polypeptide(L)'
;MTPIQVLCPDANGIVLAIVLQGARVWLRHKEQLLPSTVSSCDDSSLVLTTDYGKVIYLQRAELNRETVCAMHPSSTHGVEDMSTLAELHEAAIMHNLFLRYQRDNIYTNIGSILAAVNPYKQIAGLYDGTAVDLYSKHQMGELPPHIFAVANECYRCLWKRHDSQCVLISGESGAGKTESTKLLLKFLSVMSQNSAGTPLSERTTRVEQALIQSSPIMEAFGNAKTVYNNNSSRFGKFIQLHFSQNGNIQGGCIIDYLLEKNRVVRQNPGERNYHIFYALLAGADKDHRDMYFLSEGPESYHYLSQSGCVQDSSLDDKQLFDSVMKLGVGLINEESRFPKGTDYTLLGETAADTLGERRNAVVAKMKAEPELN
;
A
#
# COMPACT_ATOMS: atom_id res chain seq x y z
N MET A 1 -32.84 10.77 -23.01
CA MET A 1 -31.69 11.19 -23.84
C MET A 1 -32.15 12.33 -24.73
N THR A 2 -32.00 13.57 -24.29
CA THR A 2 -32.03 14.72 -25.20
C THR A 2 -30.62 14.87 -25.75
N PRO A 3 -30.40 14.76 -27.07
CA PRO A 3 -29.10 15.03 -27.65
C PRO A 3 -28.78 16.51 -27.45
N ILE A 4 -27.51 16.83 -27.19
CA ILE A 4 -27.00 18.20 -27.27
C ILE A 4 -27.38 18.71 -28.67
N GLN A 5 -28.34 19.64 -28.74
CA GLN A 5 -28.70 20.29 -30.00
C GLN A 5 -27.57 21.25 -30.36
N VAL A 6 -26.69 20.80 -31.25
CA VAL A 6 -25.84 21.68 -32.03
C VAL A 6 -26.75 22.35 -33.06
N LEU A 7 -27.21 23.57 -32.79
CA LEU A 7 -27.97 24.36 -33.76
C LEU A 7 -27.34 25.74 -33.98
N CYS A 8 -26.93 25.89 -35.25
CA CYS A 8 -26.63 27.07 -36.06
C CYS A 8 -25.34 27.89 -35.82
N PRO A 9 -24.63 28.24 -36.92
CA PRO A 9 -23.44 29.07 -36.89
C PRO A 9 -23.82 30.56 -36.83
N ASP A 10 -23.26 31.31 -35.89
CA ASP A 10 -23.14 32.76 -36.05
C ASP A 10 -21.87 33.08 -36.85
N ALA A 11 -21.91 34.19 -37.58
CA ALA A 11 -20.95 34.64 -38.60
C ALA A 11 -19.47 34.75 -38.16
N ASN A 12 -19.17 34.46 -36.89
CA ASN A 12 -17.82 34.44 -36.31
C ASN A 12 -17.31 33.03 -35.94
N GLY A 13 -18.00 31.95 -36.35
CA GLY A 13 -17.47 30.58 -36.21
C GLY A 13 -17.38 30.05 -34.77
N ILE A 14 -17.98 30.72 -33.79
CA ILE A 14 -18.05 30.25 -32.41
C ILE A 14 -19.23 29.28 -32.29
N VAL A 15 -18.95 27.99 -32.44
CA VAL A 15 -19.89 26.94 -32.04
C VAL A 15 -19.88 26.89 -30.51
N LEU A 16 -20.71 27.74 -29.89
CA LEU A 16 -21.15 27.58 -28.51
C LEU A 16 -22.24 26.50 -28.57
N ALA A 17 -21.92 25.28 -28.14
CA ALA A 17 -22.99 24.33 -27.83
C ALA A 17 -23.91 25.03 -26.82
N ILE A 18 -25.22 25.07 -27.06
CA ILE A 18 -26.15 25.59 -26.05
C ILE A 18 -25.99 24.70 -24.82
N VAL A 19 -25.36 25.24 -23.79
CA VAL A 19 -25.15 24.52 -22.55
C VAL A 19 -26.46 24.57 -21.78
N LEU A 20 -27.28 23.55 -21.96
CA LEU A 20 -28.57 23.44 -21.30
C LEU A 20 -28.38 23.24 -19.79
N GLN A 21 -29.33 23.75 -19.01
CA GLN A 21 -29.41 23.42 -17.60
C GLN A 21 -29.42 21.89 -17.42
N GLY A 22 -28.60 21.39 -16.49
CA GLY A 22 -28.38 19.97 -16.25
C GLY A 22 -27.32 19.32 -17.14
N ALA A 23 -26.74 20.02 -18.12
CA ALA A 23 -25.66 19.48 -18.94
C ALA A 23 -24.39 19.20 -18.12
N ARG A 24 -23.73 18.09 -18.45
CA ARG A 24 -22.43 17.69 -17.89
C ARG A 24 -21.31 18.26 -18.75
N VAL A 25 -20.40 18.98 -18.10
CA VAL A 25 -19.30 19.70 -18.76
C VAL A 25 -18.01 19.57 -17.98
N TRP A 26 -16.90 19.67 -18.69
CA TRP A 26 -15.60 19.96 -18.14
C TRP A 26 -15.42 21.48 -18.11
N LEU A 27 -15.16 22.01 -16.94
CA LEU A 27 -14.91 23.43 -16.71
C LEU A 27 -13.43 23.65 -16.46
N ARG A 28 -12.77 24.39 -17.34
CA ARG A 28 -11.40 24.85 -17.11
C ARG A 28 -11.44 26.07 -16.20
N HIS A 29 -10.93 25.90 -14.99
CA HIS A 29 -10.84 26.97 -13.99
C HIS A 29 -9.40 27.05 -13.49
N LYS A 30 -8.72 28.15 -13.81
CA LYS A 30 -7.25 28.28 -13.68
C LYS A 30 -6.56 27.18 -14.50
N GLU A 31 -5.62 26.46 -13.91
CA GLU A 31 -4.86 25.37 -14.56
C GLU A 31 -5.52 24.00 -14.41
N GLN A 32 -6.72 23.92 -13.83
CA GLN A 32 -7.42 22.66 -13.58
C GLN A 32 -8.67 22.51 -14.44
N LEU A 33 -8.95 21.26 -14.82
CA LEU A 33 -10.19 20.88 -15.47
C LEU A 33 -11.10 20.19 -14.45
N LEU A 34 -12.32 20.70 -14.30
CA LEU A 34 -13.23 20.32 -13.22
C LEU A 34 -14.52 19.71 -13.78
N PRO A 35 -14.92 18.50 -13.35
CA PRO A 35 -16.21 17.91 -13.71
C PRO A 35 -17.33 18.75 -13.08
N SER A 36 -18.27 19.22 -13.90
CA SER A 36 -19.29 20.18 -13.48
C SER A 36 -20.65 19.92 -14.10
N THR A 37 -21.70 20.35 -13.40
CA THR A 37 -23.07 20.42 -13.89
C THR A 37 -23.52 21.86 -14.04
N VAL A 38 -24.16 22.16 -15.16
CA VAL A 38 -24.75 23.48 -15.39
C VAL A 38 -26.01 23.62 -14.55
N SER A 39 -25.93 24.49 -13.54
CA SER A 39 -26.97 24.67 -12.53
C SER A 39 -28.04 25.64 -13.00
N SER A 40 -27.64 26.73 -13.64
CA SER A 40 -28.52 27.68 -14.34
C SER A 40 -27.76 28.36 -15.47
N CYS A 41 -28.49 28.77 -16.50
CA CYS A 41 -27.98 29.49 -17.66
C CYS A 41 -28.96 30.63 -17.94
N ASP A 42 -28.46 31.86 -17.91
CA ASP A 42 -29.20 33.07 -18.32
C ASP A 42 -28.50 33.73 -19.50
N ASP A 43 -29.10 34.79 -20.07
CA ASP A 43 -28.58 35.46 -21.27
C ASP A 43 -27.18 36.09 -21.09
N SER A 44 -26.75 36.29 -19.85
CA SER A 44 -25.54 37.03 -19.47
C SER A 44 -24.52 36.20 -18.68
N SER A 45 -24.95 35.11 -18.04
CA SER A 45 -24.17 34.37 -17.05
C SER A 45 -24.49 32.87 -17.04
N LEU A 46 -23.49 32.07 -16.70
CA LEU A 46 -23.57 30.63 -16.54
C LEU A 46 -23.15 30.27 -15.11
N VAL A 47 -24.00 29.54 -14.40
CA VAL A 47 -23.70 29.03 -13.06
C VAL A 47 -23.42 27.54 -13.14
N LEU A 48 -22.22 27.14 -12.75
CA LEU A 48 -21.79 25.75 -12.73
C LEU A 48 -21.54 25.29 -11.29
N THR A 49 -21.96 24.08 -10.98
CA THR A 49 -21.59 23.42 -9.73
C THR A 49 -20.62 22.30 -10.08
N THR A 50 -19.41 22.36 -9.53
CA THR A 50 -18.43 21.27 -9.68
C THR A 50 -18.84 20.09 -8.82
N ASP A 51 -18.46 18.89 -9.21
CA ASP A 51 -18.73 17.68 -8.43
C ASP A 51 -17.97 17.64 -7.10
N TYR A 52 -17.07 18.60 -6.89
CA TYR A 52 -16.34 18.82 -5.65
C TYR A 52 -17.00 19.87 -4.75
N GLY A 53 -18.23 20.28 -5.07
CA GLY A 53 -19.06 21.17 -4.25
C GLY A 53 -18.80 22.66 -4.43
N LYS A 54 -17.99 23.08 -5.41
CA LYS A 54 -17.72 24.49 -5.67
C LYS A 54 -18.72 25.04 -6.69
N VAL A 55 -19.34 26.17 -6.38
CA VAL A 55 -20.16 26.91 -7.33
C VAL A 55 -19.30 27.96 -8.04
N ILE A 56 -19.36 28.01 -9.37
CA ILE A 56 -18.60 28.93 -10.22
C ILE A 56 -19.58 29.71 -11.08
N TYR A 57 -19.42 31.02 -11.08
CA TYR A 57 -20.15 31.96 -11.91
C TYR A 57 -19.24 32.39 -13.05
N LEU A 58 -19.68 32.18 -14.29
CA LEU A 58 -18.99 32.66 -15.48
C LEU A 58 -19.84 33.71 -16.19
N GLN A 59 -19.22 34.80 -16.59
CA GLN A 59 -19.87 35.77 -17.46
C GLN A 59 -19.83 35.29 -18.91
N ARG A 60 -20.79 35.70 -19.74
CA ARG A 60 -20.86 35.29 -21.16
C ARG A 60 -19.58 35.60 -21.94
N ALA A 61 -18.88 36.68 -21.59
CA ALA A 61 -17.60 37.04 -22.18
C ALA A 61 -16.46 36.04 -21.89
N GLU A 62 -16.59 35.23 -20.84
CA GLU A 62 -15.62 34.22 -20.42
C GLU A 62 -15.93 32.83 -21.02
N LEU A 63 -17.09 32.66 -21.66
CA LEU A 63 -17.51 31.40 -22.27
C LEU A 63 -16.85 31.21 -23.64
N ASN A 64 -15.98 30.22 -23.72
CA ASN A 64 -15.40 29.76 -24.96
C ASN A 64 -15.13 28.25 -24.86
N ARG A 65 -14.70 27.63 -25.97
CA ARG A 65 -14.43 26.19 -26.04
C ARG A 65 -13.27 25.74 -25.15
N GLU A 66 -12.41 26.66 -24.72
CA GLU A 66 -11.30 26.37 -23.82
C GLU A 66 -11.73 26.39 -22.36
N THR A 67 -12.73 27.23 -22.02
CA THR A 67 -13.26 27.36 -20.65
C THR A 67 -14.32 26.32 -20.33
N VAL A 68 -15.19 25.96 -21.27
CA VAL A 68 -16.23 24.95 -21.06
C VAL A 68 -16.30 24.01 -22.26
N CYS A 69 -16.14 22.70 -22.01
CA CYS A 69 -16.35 21.67 -23.02
C CYS A 69 -17.33 20.59 -22.53
N ALA A 70 -18.06 19.97 -23.46
CA ALA A 70 -19.00 18.91 -23.13
C ALA A 70 -18.25 17.70 -22.55
N MET A 71 -18.77 17.13 -21.47
CA MET A 71 -18.21 15.92 -20.88
C MET A 71 -18.69 14.70 -21.66
N HIS A 72 -17.77 13.82 -22.06
CA HIS A 72 -18.15 12.60 -22.75
C HIS A 72 -18.96 11.67 -21.83
N PRO A 73 -19.97 10.94 -22.35
CA PRO A 73 -20.80 10.04 -21.53
C PRO A 73 -20.02 8.99 -20.73
N SER A 74 -18.88 8.51 -21.23
CA SER A 74 -18.00 7.58 -20.49
C SER A 74 -17.52 8.14 -19.15
N SER A 75 -17.36 9.46 -19.07
CA SER A 75 -16.83 10.16 -17.90
C SER A 75 -17.90 10.45 -16.84
N THR A 76 -19.17 10.13 -17.10
CA THR A 76 -20.30 10.53 -16.23
C THR A 76 -20.64 9.54 -15.12
N HIS A 77 -20.51 8.23 -15.36
CA HIS A 77 -20.96 7.20 -14.41
C HIS A 77 -19.82 6.42 -13.73
N GLY A 78 -18.59 6.64 -14.20
CA GLY A 78 -17.40 5.87 -13.86
C GLY A 78 -17.30 4.57 -14.66
N VAL A 79 -16.06 4.15 -14.95
CA VAL A 79 -15.72 2.93 -15.69
C VAL A 79 -14.82 2.03 -14.84
N GLU A 80 -14.96 0.72 -15.02
CA GLU A 80 -14.13 -0.27 -14.34
C GLU A 80 -12.72 -0.37 -14.92
N ASP A 81 -12.56 -0.09 -16.22
CA ASP A 81 -11.28 -0.04 -16.91
C ASP A 81 -11.09 1.33 -17.58
N MET A 82 -10.12 2.10 -17.13
CA MET A 82 -9.84 3.45 -17.63
C MET A 82 -9.26 3.46 -19.06
N SER A 83 -8.84 2.32 -19.61
CA SER A 83 -8.51 2.22 -21.04
C SER A 83 -9.73 2.45 -21.95
N THR A 84 -10.95 2.35 -21.40
CA THR A 84 -12.21 2.59 -22.11
C THR A 84 -12.68 4.05 -22.07
N LEU A 85 -11.97 4.93 -21.35
CA LEU A 85 -12.29 6.36 -21.33
C LEU A 85 -12.04 6.98 -22.71
N ALA A 86 -13.04 7.70 -23.24
CA ALA A 86 -12.87 8.46 -24.48
C ALA A 86 -12.02 9.72 -24.26
N GLU A 87 -12.05 10.28 -23.05
CA GLU A 87 -11.32 11.49 -22.67
C GLU A 87 -10.13 11.12 -21.78
N LEU A 88 -8.92 11.19 -22.33
CA LEU A 88 -7.69 10.77 -21.67
C LEU A 88 -6.88 11.98 -21.16
N HIS A 89 -7.42 12.66 -20.16
CA HIS A 89 -6.72 13.72 -19.42
C HIS A 89 -6.80 13.46 -17.91
N GLU A 90 -5.89 14.06 -17.14
CA GLU A 90 -5.76 13.83 -15.69
C GLU A 90 -7.08 14.01 -14.93
N ALA A 91 -7.87 15.03 -15.28
CA ALA A 91 -9.17 15.26 -14.64
C ALA A 91 -10.20 14.14 -14.87
N ALA A 92 -10.18 13.45 -16.02
CA ALA A 92 -11.08 12.35 -16.30
C ALA A 92 -10.70 11.11 -15.48
N ILE A 93 -9.39 10.83 -15.39
CA ILE A 93 -8.84 9.76 -14.55
C ILE A 93 -9.21 10.02 -13.08
N MET A 94 -8.91 11.23 -12.57
CA MET A 94 -9.21 11.60 -11.20
C MET A 94 -10.72 11.56 -10.90
N HIS A 95 -11.56 12.07 -11.81
CA HIS A 95 -13.00 12.03 -11.64
C HIS A 95 -13.54 10.60 -11.62
N ASN A 96 -13.02 9.71 -12.48
CA ASN A 96 -13.38 8.31 -12.47
C ASN A 96 -13.06 7.63 -11.13
N LEU A 97 -11.83 7.80 -10.64
CA LEU A 97 -11.41 7.27 -9.35
C LEU A 97 -12.27 7.83 -8.20
N PHE A 98 -12.59 9.12 -8.24
CA PHE A 98 -13.44 9.79 -7.26
C PHE A 98 -14.86 9.20 -7.23
N LEU A 99 -15.52 9.08 -8.39
CA LEU A 99 -16.87 8.52 -8.49
C LEU A 99 -16.95 7.08 -7.97
N ARG A 100 -15.92 6.28 -8.25
CA ARG A 100 -15.83 4.90 -7.79
C ARG A 100 -15.56 4.83 -6.29
N TYR A 101 -14.64 5.64 -5.79
CA TYR A 101 -14.31 5.72 -4.37
C TYR A 101 -15.52 6.11 -3.51
N GLN A 102 -16.36 7.05 -3.98
CA GLN A 102 -17.61 7.42 -3.29
C GLN A 102 -18.60 6.25 -3.11
N ARG A 103 -18.45 5.16 -3.89
CA ARG A 103 -19.27 3.95 -3.83
C ARG A 103 -18.51 2.77 -3.23
N ASP A 104 -17.42 3.03 -2.51
CA ASP A 104 -16.51 2.02 -1.93
C ASP A 104 -15.83 1.10 -2.96
N ASN A 105 -15.84 1.47 -4.24
CA ASN A 105 -15.10 0.79 -5.30
C ASN A 105 -13.68 1.33 -5.39
N ILE A 106 -12.79 0.79 -4.57
CA ILE A 106 -11.41 1.30 -4.43
C ILE A 106 -10.45 0.86 -5.54
N TYR A 107 -10.84 -0.14 -6.33
CA TYR A 107 -10.02 -0.72 -7.38
C TYR A 107 -10.52 -0.31 -8.76
N THR A 108 -9.60 0.00 -9.68
CA THR A 108 -9.93 0.36 -11.07
C THR A 108 -8.84 -0.15 -12.00
N ASN A 109 -9.21 -0.82 -13.09
CA ASN A 109 -8.26 -1.34 -14.06
C ASN A 109 -7.77 -0.25 -15.03
N ILE A 110 -6.60 -0.48 -15.59
CA ILE A 110 -6.02 0.23 -16.74
C ILE A 110 -5.42 -0.88 -17.61
N GLY A 111 -6.26 -1.54 -18.41
CA GLY A 111 -5.92 -2.84 -18.98
C GLY A 111 -5.58 -3.85 -17.88
N SER A 112 -4.35 -4.38 -17.87
CA SER A 112 -3.87 -5.31 -16.82
C SER A 112 -3.27 -4.64 -15.59
N ILE A 113 -3.11 -3.31 -15.60
CA ILE A 113 -2.61 -2.54 -14.46
C ILE A 113 -3.78 -2.25 -13.52
N LEU A 114 -3.56 -2.29 -12.21
CA LEU A 114 -4.58 -2.02 -11.20
C LEU A 114 -4.25 -0.73 -10.42
N ALA A 115 -5.15 0.24 -10.47
CA ALA A 115 -5.16 1.38 -9.56
C ALA A 115 -5.94 1.01 -8.28
N ALA A 116 -5.37 1.34 -7.12
CA ALA A 116 -5.97 1.11 -5.81
C ALA A 116 -5.93 2.40 -4.98
N VAL A 117 -7.08 2.85 -4.47
CA VAL A 117 -7.20 4.04 -3.63
C VAL A 117 -7.48 3.63 -2.19
N ASN A 118 -6.60 3.99 -1.24
CA ASN A 118 -6.73 3.54 0.15
C ASN A 118 -8.05 4.03 0.79
N PRO A 119 -8.94 3.13 1.24
CA PRO A 119 -10.22 3.53 1.85
C PRO A 119 -10.09 4.10 3.26
N TYR A 120 -8.97 3.86 3.97
CA TYR A 120 -8.82 4.16 5.41
C TYR A 120 -9.93 3.59 6.31
N LYS A 121 -10.71 2.62 5.81
CA LYS A 121 -11.78 1.91 6.51
C LYS A 121 -11.86 0.48 6.01
N GLN A 122 -12.47 -0.38 6.81
CA GLN A 122 -12.82 -1.73 6.38
C GLN A 122 -14.05 -1.70 5.48
N ILE A 123 -14.00 -2.41 4.36
CA ILE A 123 -15.13 -2.59 3.45
C ILE A 123 -15.59 -4.04 3.60
N ALA A 124 -16.82 -4.24 4.07
CA ALA A 124 -17.36 -5.57 4.36
C ALA A 124 -17.41 -6.44 3.10
N GLY A 125 -17.01 -7.71 3.22
CA GLY A 125 -17.03 -8.68 2.12
C GLY A 125 -15.91 -8.54 1.08
N LEU A 126 -15.10 -7.46 1.12
CA LEU A 126 -14.11 -7.20 0.07
C LEU A 126 -12.96 -8.23 0.03
N TYR A 127 -12.55 -8.75 1.21
CA TYR A 127 -11.37 -9.61 1.34
C TYR A 127 -11.62 -10.92 2.10
N ASP A 128 -12.89 -11.31 2.23
CA ASP A 128 -13.27 -12.53 2.93
C ASP A 128 -13.00 -13.80 2.08
N GLY A 129 -13.27 -14.97 2.64
CA GLY A 129 -13.09 -16.24 1.93
C GLY A 129 -14.00 -16.38 0.70
N THR A 130 -15.20 -15.79 0.73
CA THR A 130 -16.12 -15.85 -0.41
C THR A 130 -15.60 -15.06 -1.60
N ALA A 131 -14.96 -13.90 -1.35
CA ALA A 131 -14.28 -13.14 -2.38
C ALA A 131 -13.08 -13.91 -2.96
N VAL A 132 -12.28 -14.56 -2.13
CA VAL A 132 -11.16 -15.41 -2.60
C VAL A 132 -11.68 -16.53 -3.52
N ASP A 133 -12.69 -17.26 -3.08
CA ASP A 133 -13.29 -18.35 -3.85
C ASP A 133 -13.92 -17.86 -5.15
N LEU A 134 -14.59 -16.71 -5.13
CA LEU A 134 -15.20 -16.09 -6.31
C LEU A 134 -14.13 -15.75 -7.35
N TYR A 135 -13.11 -14.97 -6.97
CA TYR A 135 -12.07 -14.52 -7.89
C TYR A 135 -11.15 -15.65 -8.38
N SER A 136 -11.00 -16.74 -7.62
CA SER A 136 -10.23 -17.91 -8.06
C SER A 136 -10.79 -18.59 -9.32
N LYS A 137 -12.12 -18.55 -9.47
CA LYS A 137 -12.85 -19.27 -10.53
C LYS A 137 -13.03 -18.44 -11.80
N HIS A 138 -12.73 -17.14 -11.76
CA HIS A 138 -13.00 -16.21 -12.85
C HIS A 138 -11.70 -15.63 -13.43
N GLN A 139 -11.75 -15.31 -14.71
CA GLN A 139 -10.65 -14.65 -15.41
C GLN A 139 -10.65 -13.14 -15.15
N MET A 140 -9.50 -12.50 -15.34
CA MET A 140 -9.40 -11.04 -15.27
C MET A 140 -10.34 -10.40 -16.30
N GLY A 141 -11.19 -9.49 -15.83
CA GLY A 141 -12.20 -8.79 -16.64
C GLY A 141 -13.60 -9.41 -16.61
N GLU A 142 -13.78 -10.63 -16.09
CA GLU A 142 -15.12 -11.23 -15.89
C GLU A 142 -15.84 -10.69 -14.66
N LEU A 143 -15.07 -10.23 -13.66
CA LEU A 143 -15.55 -9.66 -12.41
C LEU A 143 -15.07 -8.21 -12.24
N PRO A 144 -15.70 -7.43 -11.35
CA PRO A 144 -15.25 -6.07 -11.04
C PRO A 144 -13.75 -6.02 -10.65
N PRO A 145 -13.05 -4.91 -10.92
CA PRO A 145 -11.64 -4.74 -10.62
C PRO A 145 -11.31 -5.09 -9.17
N HIS A 146 -10.29 -5.93 -8.98
CA HIS A 146 -9.89 -6.39 -7.66
C HIS A 146 -8.45 -6.89 -7.65
N ILE A 147 -7.76 -6.74 -6.51
CA ILE A 147 -6.40 -7.25 -6.34
C ILE A 147 -6.30 -8.77 -6.48
N PHE A 148 -7.37 -9.49 -6.12
CA PHE A 148 -7.47 -10.94 -6.31
C PHE A 148 -7.55 -11.36 -7.79
N ALA A 149 -8.11 -10.51 -8.67
CA ALA A 149 -8.07 -10.78 -10.10
C ALA A 149 -6.63 -10.70 -10.64
N VAL A 150 -5.84 -9.71 -10.17
CA VAL A 150 -4.41 -9.59 -10.49
C VAL A 150 -3.63 -10.81 -9.96
N ALA A 151 -3.90 -11.22 -8.72
CA ALA A 151 -3.28 -12.41 -8.14
C ALA A 151 -3.59 -13.68 -8.94
N ASN A 152 -4.85 -13.85 -9.35
CA ASN A 152 -5.27 -15.01 -10.13
C ASN A 152 -4.65 -15.02 -11.53
N GLU A 153 -4.63 -13.90 -12.24
CA GLU A 153 -3.98 -13.83 -13.55
C GLU A 153 -2.48 -14.11 -13.44
N CYS A 154 -1.80 -13.54 -12.44
CA CYS A 154 -0.39 -13.83 -12.14
C CYS A 154 -0.15 -15.33 -11.90
N TYR A 155 -0.99 -15.97 -11.08
CA TYR A 155 -0.90 -17.41 -10.83
C TYR A 155 -1.12 -18.23 -12.11
N ARG A 156 -2.16 -17.93 -12.88
CA ARG A 156 -2.47 -18.63 -14.15
C ARG A 156 -1.37 -18.44 -15.20
N CYS A 157 -0.70 -17.29 -15.23
CA CYS A 157 0.39 -17.00 -16.16
C CYS A 157 1.58 -17.94 -16.01
N LEU A 158 1.81 -18.55 -14.83
CA LEU A 158 2.85 -19.56 -14.62
C LEU A 158 2.73 -20.73 -15.62
N TRP A 159 1.51 -21.17 -15.93
CA TRP A 159 1.26 -22.23 -16.92
C TRP A 159 0.93 -21.71 -18.32
N LYS A 160 0.34 -20.51 -18.43
CA LYS A 160 -0.04 -19.93 -19.73
C LYS A 160 1.17 -19.43 -20.52
N ARG A 161 2.17 -18.86 -19.84
CA ARG A 161 3.33 -18.19 -20.46
C ARG A 161 4.64 -18.96 -20.28
N HIS A 162 4.70 -19.89 -19.33
CA HIS A 162 5.90 -20.66 -18.98
C HIS A 162 7.12 -19.82 -18.55
N ASP A 163 6.90 -18.58 -18.10
CA ASP A 163 7.89 -17.70 -17.49
C ASP A 163 7.53 -17.37 -16.02
N SER A 164 8.51 -16.89 -15.25
CA SER A 164 8.28 -16.43 -13.88
C SER A 164 7.53 -15.10 -13.88
N GLN A 165 6.58 -14.94 -12.96
CA GLN A 165 5.77 -13.72 -12.85
C GLN A 165 6.25 -12.82 -11.71
N CYS A 166 5.96 -11.53 -11.82
CA CYS A 166 6.25 -10.54 -10.79
C CYS A 166 5.11 -9.53 -10.69
N VAL A 167 4.74 -9.16 -9.46
CA VAL A 167 3.78 -8.09 -9.18
C VAL A 167 4.53 -6.95 -8.49
N LEU A 168 4.56 -5.79 -9.14
CA LEU A 168 5.18 -4.58 -8.60
C LEU A 168 4.10 -3.66 -8.03
N ILE A 169 4.24 -3.27 -6.76
CA ILE A 169 3.29 -2.39 -6.07
C ILE A 169 3.97 -1.06 -5.76
N SER A 170 3.55 0.00 -6.44
CA SER A 170 4.08 1.36 -6.26
C SER A 170 3.09 2.25 -5.49
N GLY A 171 3.60 3.35 -4.93
CA GLY A 171 2.80 4.34 -4.21
C GLY A 171 3.59 5.03 -3.10
N GLU A 172 3.12 6.20 -2.68
CA GLU A 172 3.71 6.97 -1.58
C GLU A 172 3.55 6.26 -0.23
N SER A 173 4.19 6.81 0.82
CA SER A 173 3.99 6.29 2.18
C SER A 173 2.52 6.41 2.59
N GLY A 174 1.95 5.36 3.17
CA GLY A 174 0.53 5.32 3.55
C GLY A 174 -0.45 4.91 2.43
N ALA A 175 0.01 4.72 1.19
CA ALA A 175 -0.87 4.34 0.07
C ALA A 175 -1.46 2.92 0.14
N GLY A 176 -1.02 2.07 1.09
CA GLY A 176 -1.54 0.71 1.26
C GLY A 176 -0.72 -0.42 0.61
N LYS A 177 0.53 -0.15 0.19
CA LYS A 177 1.40 -1.15 -0.45
C LYS A 177 1.55 -2.45 0.35
N THR A 178 1.83 -2.35 1.64
CA THR A 178 2.04 -3.49 2.54
C THR A 178 0.77 -4.34 2.67
N GLU A 179 -0.40 -3.71 2.78
CA GLU A 179 -1.69 -4.40 2.86
C GLU A 179 -2.04 -5.11 1.54
N SER A 180 -1.78 -4.46 0.40
CA SER A 180 -1.89 -5.08 -0.91
C SER A 180 -1.01 -6.33 -1.03
N THR A 181 0.25 -6.29 -0.56
CA THR A 181 1.12 -7.46 -0.53
C THR A 181 0.55 -8.58 0.34
N LYS A 182 0.05 -8.28 1.54
CA LYS A 182 -0.57 -9.27 2.44
C LYS A 182 -1.78 -9.94 1.78
N LEU A 183 -2.62 -9.17 1.08
CA LEU A 183 -3.79 -9.68 0.36
C LEU A 183 -3.40 -10.59 -0.81
N LEU A 184 -2.39 -10.22 -1.60
CA LEU A 184 -1.86 -11.07 -2.67
C LEU A 184 -1.36 -12.40 -2.11
N LEU A 185 -0.54 -12.37 -1.05
CA LEU A 185 -0.02 -13.57 -0.40
C LEU A 185 -1.14 -14.45 0.15
N LYS A 186 -2.14 -13.86 0.81
CA LYS A 186 -3.32 -14.58 1.31
C LYS A 186 -4.05 -15.30 0.18
N PHE A 187 -4.30 -14.62 -0.94
CA PHE A 187 -4.99 -15.22 -2.08
C PHE A 187 -4.19 -16.37 -2.70
N LEU A 188 -2.90 -16.15 -2.98
CA LEU A 188 -2.02 -17.16 -3.56
C LEU A 188 -1.85 -18.40 -2.65
N SER A 189 -1.88 -18.19 -1.34
CA SER A 189 -1.87 -19.27 -0.33
C SER A 189 -3.10 -20.18 -0.46
N VAL A 190 -4.29 -19.59 -0.58
CA VAL A 190 -5.52 -20.37 -0.79
C VAL A 190 -5.49 -21.12 -2.12
N MET A 191 -4.93 -20.52 -3.18
CA MET A 191 -4.77 -21.19 -4.48
C MET A 191 -3.84 -22.40 -4.41
N SER A 192 -2.72 -22.24 -3.70
CA SER A 192 -1.76 -23.30 -3.42
C SER A 192 -2.39 -24.48 -2.66
N GLN A 193 -3.21 -24.20 -1.64
CA GLN A 193 -3.89 -25.24 -0.85
C GLN A 193 -4.99 -25.97 -1.63
N ASN A 194 -5.63 -25.29 -2.58
CA ASN A 194 -6.68 -25.85 -3.43
C ASN A 194 -6.14 -26.65 -4.63
N SER A 195 -4.84 -26.64 -4.89
CA SER A 195 -4.26 -27.29 -6.05
C SER A 195 -4.21 -28.82 -5.89
N ALA A 196 -4.30 -29.54 -7.03
CA ALA A 196 -4.31 -30.99 -7.05
C ALA A 196 -2.93 -31.54 -6.65
N GLY A 197 -2.84 -32.17 -5.48
CA GLY A 197 -1.60 -32.75 -4.98
C GLY A 197 -1.22 -32.32 -3.57
N THR A 198 -1.91 -31.35 -2.97
CA THR A 198 -1.73 -30.96 -1.57
C THR A 198 -2.39 -32.02 -0.66
N PRO A 199 -1.63 -32.82 0.12
CA PRO A 199 -2.19 -33.74 1.10
C PRO A 199 -3.05 -32.98 2.13
N LEU A 200 -4.12 -33.60 2.65
CA LEU A 200 -4.95 -33.00 3.71
C LEU A 200 -4.14 -32.59 4.96
N SER A 201 -3.03 -33.29 5.23
CA SER A 201 -2.08 -32.99 6.31
C SER A 201 -1.20 -31.76 6.06
N GLU A 202 -1.11 -31.28 4.81
CA GLU A 202 -0.26 -30.16 4.39
C GLU A 202 -1.08 -28.93 3.93
N ARG A 203 -2.41 -28.96 4.07
CA ARG A 203 -3.31 -27.81 3.79
C ARG A 203 -3.05 -26.59 4.67
N THR A 204 -2.13 -26.68 5.62
CA THR A 204 -1.42 -25.56 6.23
C THR A 204 0.05 -25.70 5.85
N THR A 205 0.46 -25.23 4.66
CA THR A 205 1.88 -25.25 4.32
C THR A 205 2.61 -24.33 5.30
N ARG A 206 3.64 -24.88 5.95
CA ARG A 206 4.47 -24.14 6.94
C ARG A 206 5.06 -22.87 6.35
N VAL A 207 5.28 -22.83 5.03
CA VAL A 207 5.87 -21.70 4.30
C VAL A 207 4.95 -20.49 4.26
N GLU A 208 3.65 -20.69 3.99
CA GLU A 208 2.67 -19.60 3.94
C GLU A 208 2.50 -18.94 5.32
N GLN A 209 2.37 -19.78 6.36
CA GLN A 209 2.35 -19.31 7.73
C GLN A 209 3.67 -18.63 8.09
N ALA A 210 4.83 -19.19 7.74
CA ALA A 210 6.13 -18.57 8.02
C ALA A 210 6.30 -17.21 7.33
N LEU A 211 5.83 -17.03 6.08
CA LEU A 211 5.88 -15.75 5.38
C LEU A 211 4.95 -14.70 6.01
N ILE A 212 3.75 -15.10 6.45
CA ILE A 212 2.84 -14.20 7.17
C ILE A 212 3.40 -13.89 8.57
N GLN A 213 3.87 -14.91 9.29
CA GLN A 213 4.45 -14.83 10.63
C GLN A 213 5.79 -14.09 10.68
N SER A 214 6.55 -14.05 9.59
CA SER A 214 7.76 -13.21 9.53
C SER A 214 7.43 -11.72 9.44
N SER A 215 6.20 -11.34 9.07
CA SER A 215 5.82 -9.94 8.90
C SER A 215 5.95 -9.13 10.20
N PRO A 216 5.41 -9.55 11.36
CA PRO A 216 5.64 -8.83 12.63
C PRO A 216 7.12 -8.62 12.97
N ILE A 217 8.00 -9.60 12.67
CA ILE A 217 9.44 -9.48 12.90
C ILE A 217 10.03 -8.41 11.96
N MET A 218 9.76 -8.51 10.67
CA MET A 218 10.24 -7.51 9.70
C MET A 218 9.68 -6.11 9.95
N GLU A 219 8.42 -6.00 10.38
CA GLU A 219 7.81 -4.73 10.74
C GLU A 219 8.49 -4.15 12.01
N ALA A 220 8.80 -4.97 13.02
CA ALA A 220 9.51 -4.50 14.20
C ALA A 220 10.91 -3.94 13.88
N PHE A 221 11.68 -4.64 13.04
CA PHE A 221 13.06 -4.27 12.70
C PHE A 221 13.18 -3.28 11.54
N GLY A 222 12.15 -3.17 10.70
CA GLY A 222 12.22 -2.45 9.42
C GLY A 222 11.17 -1.35 9.26
N ASN A 223 10.18 -1.25 10.15
CA ASN A 223 9.22 -0.16 10.14
C ASN A 223 9.46 0.83 11.28
N ALA A 224 9.04 2.07 11.04
CA ALA A 224 9.13 3.15 12.01
C ALA A 224 7.97 4.14 11.83
N LYS A 225 7.74 4.94 12.87
CA LYS A 225 6.84 6.10 12.79
C LYS A 225 7.47 7.20 11.95
N THR A 226 6.68 7.72 11.00
CA THR A 226 6.98 8.92 10.21
C THR A 226 5.83 9.92 10.36
N VAL A 227 5.99 11.13 9.83
CA VAL A 227 4.92 12.15 9.83
C VAL A 227 3.65 11.69 9.10
N TYR A 228 3.80 10.83 8.09
CA TYR A 228 2.68 10.39 7.23
C TYR A 228 2.07 9.04 7.62
N ASN A 229 2.84 8.19 8.32
CA ASN A 229 2.44 6.83 8.64
C ASN A 229 3.17 6.34 9.89
N ASN A 230 2.42 5.83 10.86
CA ASN A 230 2.94 5.34 12.13
C ASN A 230 3.66 3.98 12.01
N ASN A 231 3.40 3.22 10.94
CA ASN A 231 4.03 1.93 10.64
C ASN A 231 4.64 1.97 9.22
N SER A 232 5.48 2.96 8.93
CA SER A 232 6.10 3.13 7.61
C SER A 232 7.23 2.13 7.42
N SER A 233 7.15 1.29 6.39
CA SER A 233 8.29 0.47 5.97
C SER A 233 9.45 1.34 5.50
N ARG A 234 10.63 1.11 6.06
CA ARG A 234 11.89 1.82 5.76
C ARG A 234 12.90 0.92 5.07
N PHE A 235 12.41 -0.11 4.38
CA PHE A 235 13.15 -1.03 3.53
C PHE A 235 12.21 -1.49 2.40
N GLY A 236 12.79 -1.84 1.26
CA GLY A 236 12.12 -2.56 0.19
C GLY A 236 12.09 -4.05 0.50
N LYS A 237 11.00 -4.73 0.13
CA LYS A 237 10.83 -6.17 0.32
C LYS A 237 10.47 -6.80 -1.01
N PHE A 238 11.26 -7.77 -1.45
CA PHE A 238 10.96 -8.63 -2.58
C PHE A 238 10.66 -10.03 -2.05
N ILE A 239 9.49 -10.56 -2.39
CA ILE A 239 9.04 -11.87 -1.91
C ILE A 239 8.96 -12.79 -3.11
N GLN A 240 9.77 -13.83 -3.09
CA GLN A 240 9.75 -14.90 -4.09
C GLN A 240 8.93 -16.07 -3.54
N LEU A 241 7.97 -16.54 -4.33
CA LEU A 241 7.22 -17.76 -4.07
C LEU A 241 7.55 -18.77 -5.16
N HIS A 242 7.95 -19.97 -4.77
CA HIS A 242 8.27 -21.04 -5.71
C HIS A 242 7.10 -22.01 -5.78
N PHE A 243 6.46 -22.06 -6.95
CA PHE A 243 5.33 -22.95 -7.22
C PHE A 243 5.80 -24.23 -7.91
N SER A 244 5.23 -25.36 -7.52
CA SER A 244 5.41 -26.62 -8.23
C SER A 244 4.62 -26.62 -9.55
N GLN A 245 4.89 -27.60 -10.43
CA GLN A 245 4.08 -27.82 -11.63
C GLN A 245 2.61 -28.14 -11.32
N ASN A 246 2.33 -28.67 -10.13
CA ASN A 246 0.99 -28.99 -9.63
C ASN A 246 0.30 -27.76 -8.97
N GLY A 247 1.01 -26.64 -8.87
CA GLY A 247 0.48 -25.35 -8.43
C GLY A 247 0.47 -25.10 -6.93
N ASN A 248 1.03 -26.00 -6.13
CA ASN A 248 1.26 -25.76 -4.71
C ASN A 248 2.58 -25.01 -4.48
N ILE A 249 2.64 -24.18 -3.45
CA ILE A 249 3.86 -23.49 -3.02
C ILE A 249 4.81 -24.52 -2.40
N GLN A 250 6.02 -24.62 -2.95
CA GLN A 250 7.10 -25.48 -2.42
C GLN A 250 7.99 -24.75 -1.41
N GLY A 251 8.06 -23.42 -1.53
CA GLY A 251 8.98 -22.60 -0.74
C GLY A 251 8.87 -21.14 -1.12
N GLY A 252 9.62 -20.31 -0.41
CA GLY A 252 9.75 -18.90 -0.73
C GLY A 252 10.96 -18.28 -0.08
N CYS A 253 11.35 -17.11 -0.57
CA CYS A 253 12.44 -16.31 -0.04
C CYS A 253 12.00 -14.86 0.07
N ILE A 254 12.52 -14.15 1.07
CA ILE A 254 12.36 -12.71 1.20
C ILE A 254 13.73 -12.10 1.04
N ILE A 255 13.85 -11.17 0.09
CA ILE A 255 15.05 -10.37 -0.13
C ILE A 255 14.72 -8.94 0.28
N ASP A 256 15.43 -8.43 1.27
CA ASP A 256 15.34 -7.04 1.70
C ASP A 256 16.28 -6.14 0.89
N TYR A 257 15.84 -4.91 0.64
CA TYR A 257 16.60 -3.91 -0.10
C TYR A 257 16.58 -2.58 0.64
N LEU A 258 17.74 -1.91 0.68
CA LEU A 258 17.85 -0.50 1.07
C LEU A 258 17.17 -0.16 2.41
N LEU A 259 17.45 -0.94 3.46
CA LEU A 259 17.11 -0.54 4.82
C LEU A 259 17.69 0.86 5.11
N GLU A 260 16.87 1.76 5.64
CA GLU A 260 17.27 3.13 6.03
C GLU A 260 18.18 3.12 7.27
N LYS A 261 19.41 2.62 7.12
CA LYS A 261 20.38 2.44 8.22
C LYS A 261 20.64 3.72 9.02
N ASN A 262 20.58 4.88 8.37
CA ASN A 262 20.76 6.19 9.02
C ASN A 262 19.69 6.47 10.10
N ARG A 263 18.50 5.86 10.01
CA ARG A 263 17.43 6.01 11.02
C ARG A 263 17.86 5.53 12.40
N VAL A 264 18.80 4.58 12.48
CA VAL A 264 19.28 4.05 13.76
C VAL A 264 19.93 5.16 14.59
N VAL A 265 20.70 6.04 13.96
CA VAL A 265 21.49 7.07 14.66
C VAL A 265 20.84 8.45 14.64
N ARG A 266 19.90 8.72 13.71
CA ARG A 266 19.23 10.02 13.61
C ARG A 266 17.83 9.91 13.01
N GLN A 267 16.89 10.67 13.57
CA GLN A 267 15.52 10.76 13.05
C GLN A 267 15.09 12.22 12.89
N ASN A 268 14.11 12.47 12.01
CA ASN A 268 13.52 13.80 11.87
C ASN A 268 12.63 14.13 13.09
N PRO A 269 12.41 15.42 13.40
CA PRO A 269 11.51 15.82 14.47
C PRO A 269 10.11 15.19 14.31
N GLY A 270 9.56 14.63 15.39
CA GLY A 270 8.26 13.97 15.39
C GLY A 270 8.23 12.52 14.88
N GLU A 271 9.36 12.00 14.36
CA GLU A 271 9.49 10.59 13.96
C GLU A 271 10.03 9.71 15.09
N ARG A 272 9.94 8.38 14.94
CA ARG A 272 10.62 7.43 15.84
C ARG A 272 11.73 6.67 15.12
N ASN A 273 12.60 6.05 15.92
CA ASN A 273 13.47 4.97 15.47
C ASN A 273 12.62 3.71 15.13
N TYR A 274 13.27 2.60 14.77
CA TYR A 274 12.60 1.33 14.50
C TYR A 274 11.83 0.83 15.73
N HIS A 275 10.67 0.19 15.49
CA HIS A 275 9.77 -0.23 16.55
C HIS A 275 10.40 -1.19 17.55
N ILE A 276 11.33 -2.04 17.09
CA ILE A 276 11.99 -3.05 17.94
C ILE A 276 12.67 -2.45 19.17
N PHE A 277 13.23 -1.24 19.07
CA PHE A 277 13.88 -0.60 20.22
C PHE A 277 12.89 -0.24 21.33
N TYR A 278 11.74 0.33 20.95
CA TYR A 278 10.69 0.71 21.89
C TYR A 278 9.98 -0.54 22.44
N ALA A 279 9.76 -1.54 21.59
CA ALA A 279 9.22 -2.83 21.98
C ALA A 279 10.11 -3.53 23.01
N LEU A 280 11.43 -3.57 22.78
CA LEU A 280 12.38 -4.15 23.73
C LEU A 280 12.31 -3.47 25.10
N LEU A 281 12.31 -2.13 25.14
CA LEU A 281 12.24 -1.38 26.41
C LEU A 281 10.89 -1.55 27.12
N ALA A 282 9.80 -1.66 26.37
CA ALA A 282 8.45 -1.84 26.91
C ALA A 282 8.18 -3.27 27.40
N GLY A 283 8.73 -4.28 26.73
CA GLY A 283 8.41 -5.69 26.93
C GLY A 283 9.43 -6.52 27.70
N ALA A 284 10.70 -6.10 27.77
CA ALA A 284 11.72 -6.83 28.51
C ALA A 284 11.36 -6.98 30.00
N ASP A 285 11.44 -8.23 30.49
CA ASP A 285 11.31 -8.54 31.91
C ASP A 285 12.55 -8.08 32.70
N LYS A 286 12.50 -8.25 34.02
CA LYS A 286 13.58 -7.80 34.91
C LYS A 286 14.91 -8.49 34.58
N ASP A 287 14.89 -9.79 34.29
CA ASP A 287 16.10 -10.56 34.01
C ASP A 287 16.77 -10.09 32.72
N HIS A 288 16.00 -9.87 31.64
CA HIS A 288 16.51 -9.30 30.40
C HIS A 288 17.01 -7.86 30.57
N ARG A 289 16.32 -7.04 31.37
CA ARG A 289 16.75 -5.66 31.64
C ARG A 289 18.07 -5.61 32.39
N ASP A 290 18.22 -6.45 33.42
CA ASP A 290 19.45 -6.56 34.19
C ASP A 290 20.59 -7.14 33.32
N MET A 291 20.30 -8.14 32.48
CA MET A 291 21.27 -8.76 31.59
C MET A 291 21.81 -7.80 30.51
N TYR A 292 20.95 -6.93 29.96
CA TYR A 292 21.32 -6.03 28.87
C TYR A 292 21.57 -4.59 29.32
N PHE A 293 21.51 -4.32 30.63
CA PHE A 293 21.64 -2.98 31.22
C PHE A 293 20.65 -1.98 30.62
N LEU A 294 19.39 -2.39 30.46
CA LEU A 294 18.34 -1.54 29.90
C LEU A 294 17.84 -0.53 30.95
N SER A 295 17.78 0.74 30.56
CA SER A 295 17.16 1.81 31.35
C SER A 295 15.63 1.66 31.35
N GLU A 296 14.94 2.37 32.24
CA GLU A 296 13.49 2.28 32.35
C GLU A 296 12.74 2.80 31.12
N GLY A 297 13.25 3.86 30.47
CA GLY A 297 12.56 4.54 29.37
C GLY A 297 13.44 4.86 28.15
N PRO A 298 12.82 5.05 26.97
CA PRO A 298 13.50 5.45 25.74
C PRO A 298 14.16 6.84 25.84
N GLU A 299 13.72 7.69 26.76
CA GLU A 299 14.26 9.03 27.02
C GLU A 299 15.74 8.99 27.42
N SER A 300 16.18 7.91 28.06
CA SER A 300 17.57 7.71 28.49
C SER A 300 18.53 7.42 27.34
N TYR A 301 18.03 7.21 26.12
CA TYR A 301 18.83 6.86 24.95
C TYR A 301 18.81 7.98 23.91
N HIS A 302 19.98 8.50 23.54
CA HIS A 302 20.10 9.56 22.54
C HIS A 302 19.45 9.17 21.21
N TYR A 303 19.71 7.93 20.75
CA TYR A 303 19.15 7.40 19.51
C TYR A 303 17.64 7.17 19.49
N LEU A 304 16.96 7.24 20.63
CA LEU A 304 15.50 7.06 20.72
C LEU A 304 14.74 8.35 21.08
N SER A 305 15.44 9.35 21.63
CA SER A 305 14.83 10.57 22.19
C SER A 305 15.07 11.84 21.37
N GLN A 306 16.09 11.87 20.50
CA GLN A 306 16.51 13.07 19.77
C GLN A 306 15.43 13.72 18.87
N SER A 307 14.41 12.96 18.46
CA SER A 307 13.29 13.46 17.65
C SER A 307 12.20 14.17 18.46
N GLY A 308 12.24 14.07 19.79
CA GLY A 308 11.20 14.54 20.69
C GLY A 308 9.93 13.67 20.71
N CYS A 309 9.92 12.52 20.01
CA CYS A 309 8.78 11.61 19.96
C CYS A 309 9.18 10.22 20.49
N VAL A 310 8.88 9.96 21.76
CA VAL A 310 9.19 8.67 22.41
C VAL A 310 7.97 7.75 22.54
N GLN A 311 6.78 8.32 22.73
CA GLN A 311 5.52 7.59 22.84
C GLN A 311 4.62 7.84 21.62
N ASP A 312 3.83 6.83 21.27
CA ASP A 312 2.77 6.92 20.27
C ASP A 312 1.55 6.14 20.75
N SER A 313 0.42 6.83 20.97
CA SER A 313 -0.80 6.21 21.50
C SER A 313 -1.47 5.23 20.54
N SER A 314 -1.08 5.21 19.26
CA SER A 314 -1.61 4.27 18.28
C SER A 314 -0.82 2.97 18.20
N LEU A 315 0.30 2.86 18.93
CA LEU A 315 1.20 1.70 18.90
C LEU A 315 1.30 1.08 20.30
N ASP A 316 1.11 -0.23 20.38
CA ASP A 316 1.35 -1.01 21.59
C ASP A 316 2.71 -1.71 21.49
N ASP A 317 3.75 -1.01 21.96
CA ASP A 317 5.13 -1.49 21.88
C ASP A 317 5.32 -2.79 22.70
N LYS A 318 4.58 -2.98 23.81
CA LYS A 318 4.64 -4.21 24.61
C LYS A 318 4.00 -5.39 23.90
N GLN A 319 2.81 -5.21 23.32
CA GLN A 319 2.17 -6.24 22.51
C GLN A 319 3.02 -6.63 21.30
N LEU A 320 3.70 -5.66 20.69
CA LEU A 320 4.65 -5.93 19.61
C LEU A 320 5.81 -6.80 20.08
N PHE A 321 6.39 -6.51 21.26
CA PHE A 321 7.44 -7.35 21.86
C PHE A 321 6.96 -8.78 22.07
N ASP A 322 5.81 -8.97 22.71
CA ASP A 322 5.24 -10.30 22.97
C ASP A 322 5.03 -11.08 21.67
N SER A 323 4.56 -10.39 20.62
CA SER A 323 4.36 -10.96 19.29
C SER A 323 5.68 -11.40 18.66
N VAL A 324 6.71 -10.54 18.70
CA VAL A 324 8.05 -10.84 18.15
C VAL A 324 8.69 -11.99 18.92
N MET A 325 8.62 -12.02 20.25
CA MET A 325 9.22 -13.08 21.06
C MET A 325 8.54 -14.43 20.84
N LYS A 326 7.21 -14.45 20.77
CA LYS A 326 6.45 -15.68 20.46
C LYS A 326 6.86 -16.29 19.12
N LEU A 327 7.11 -15.44 18.13
CA LEU A 327 7.48 -15.84 16.77
C LEU A 327 8.98 -16.19 16.65
N GLY A 328 9.84 -15.42 17.32
CA GLY A 328 11.28 -15.63 17.37
C GLY A 328 11.67 -16.95 18.03
N VAL A 329 11.02 -17.31 19.14
CA VAL A 329 11.23 -18.62 19.81
C VAL A 329 10.77 -19.78 18.92
N GLY A 330 9.74 -19.57 18.08
CA GLY A 330 9.30 -20.56 17.09
C GLY A 330 10.33 -20.81 15.99
N LEU A 331 11.01 -19.76 15.52
CA LEU A 331 12.05 -19.84 14.50
C LEU A 331 13.37 -20.43 15.03
N ILE A 332 13.76 -20.10 16.27
CA ILE A 332 14.95 -20.64 16.94
C ILE A 332 14.79 -22.15 17.22
N ASN A 333 13.58 -22.64 17.45
CA ASN A 333 13.33 -24.07 17.67
C ASN A 333 13.44 -24.91 16.37
N GLU A 334 13.35 -24.31 15.18
CA GLU A 334 13.66 -25.01 13.90
C GLU A 334 15.16 -24.97 13.54
N GLU A 335 15.98 -24.20 14.26
CA GLU A 335 17.41 -24.00 14.02
C GLU A 335 18.33 -25.14 14.50
N SER A 336 17.76 -26.26 14.96
CA SER A 336 18.52 -27.48 15.33
C SER A 336 19.23 -28.18 14.16
N ARG A 337 19.35 -27.52 12.99
CA ARG A 337 20.02 -28.03 11.78
C ARG A 337 21.15 -27.16 11.19
N PHE A 338 21.52 -26.02 11.79
CA PHE A 338 22.72 -25.27 11.35
C PHE A 338 23.94 -25.52 12.27
N PRO A 339 25.17 -25.52 11.73
CA PRO A 339 26.35 -25.89 12.50
C PRO A 339 26.64 -24.88 13.61
N LYS A 340 26.96 -25.38 14.80
CA LYS A 340 27.45 -24.57 15.93
C LYS A 340 28.66 -23.76 15.48
N GLY A 341 28.56 -22.42 15.46
CA GLY A 341 29.71 -21.56 15.17
C GLY A 341 29.45 -20.09 14.83
N THR A 342 28.20 -19.62 14.70
CA THR A 342 27.94 -18.21 14.35
C THR A 342 27.82 -17.34 15.60
N ASP A 343 28.90 -16.62 15.94
CA ASP A 343 28.91 -15.60 16.99
C ASP A 343 28.10 -14.36 16.54
N TYR A 344 27.02 -14.05 17.26
CA TYR A 344 26.21 -12.86 17.04
C TYR A 344 26.75 -11.69 17.86
N THR A 345 27.53 -10.80 17.25
CA THR A 345 28.10 -9.59 17.90
C THR A 345 27.31 -8.33 17.57
N LEU A 346 26.93 -7.60 18.62
CA LEU A 346 25.95 -6.53 18.66
C LEU A 346 26.61 -5.20 19.08
N LEU A 347 26.52 -4.17 18.22
CA LEU A 347 27.24 -2.89 18.32
C LEU A 347 26.61 -1.95 19.37
N GLY A 348 27.44 -1.36 20.24
CA GLY A 348 27.04 -0.37 21.25
C GLY A 348 27.40 1.08 20.87
N GLU A 349 26.73 2.04 21.51
CA GLU A 349 27.20 3.44 21.58
C GLU A 349 28.48 3.50 22.42
N THR A 350 29.58 3.98 21.83
CA THR A 350 30.72 4.47 22.61
C THR A 350 30.48 5.94 22.97
N ALA A 351 30.04 6.22 24.19
CA ALA A 351 30.28 7.52 24.79
C ALA A 351 31.75 7.57 25.23
N ALA A 352 32.55 8.41 24.57
CA ALA A 352 33.91 8.68 25.00
C ALA A 352 33.88 9.66 26.18
N ASP A 353 33.60 9.15 27.38
CA ASP A 353 33.88 9.91 28.60
C ASP A 353 35.39 9.94 28.84
N THR A 354 35.91 11.11 29.19
CA THR A 354 37.34 11.43 29.29
C THR A 354 38.06 10.74 30.45
N LEU A 355 37.47 9.70 31.03
CA LEU A 355 37.96 8.93 32.17
C LEU A 355 37.64 7.43 31.99
N GLY A 356 38.37 6.76 31.09
CA GLY A 356 38.86 5.39 31.27
C GLY A 356 37.93 4.18 31.51
N GLU A 357 36.62 4.32 31.68
CA GLU A 357 35.72 3.18 31.99
C GLU A 357 34.68 2.96 30.88
N ARG A 358 34.92 1.95 30.05
CA ARG A 358 33.95 1.46 29.05
C ARG A 358 32.83 0.69 29.75
N ARG A 359 31.60 1.18 29.69
CA ARG A 359 30.39 0.43 30.07
C ARG A 359 29.65 -0.01 28.80
N ASN A 360 29.46 -1.32 28.64
CA ASN A 360 28.85 -1.93 27.45
C ASN A 360 27.36 -2.18 27.68
N ALA A 361 26.50 -1.73 26.77
CA ALA A 361 25.09 -2.11 26.65
C ALA A 361 24.76 -2.43 25.16
N VAL A 362 23.82 -3.35 24.90
CA VAL A 362 23.82 -4.33 23.79
C VAL A 362 22.75 -4.09 22.68
N VAL A 363 23.05 -4.07 21.35
CA VAL A 363 22.06 -4.27 20.22
C VAL A 363 22.58 -4.79 18.82
N ALA A 364 21.70 -5.54 18.11
CA ALA A 364 21.71 -6.46 16.94
C ALA A 364 22.52 -6.18 15.63
N LYS A 365 23.04 -7.25 14.97
CA LYS A 365 23.60 -7.30 13.60
C LYS A 365 23.02 -8.54 12.88
N MET A 366 22.18 -8.35 11.87
CA MET A 366 21.83 -9.38 10.88
C MET A 366 22.84 -9.28 9.72
N LYS A 367 23.60 -10.35 9.46
CA LYS A 367 24.43 -10.49 8.26
C LYS A 367 24.04 -11.80 7.58
N ALA A 368 23.33 -11.71 6.46
CA ALA A 368 23.28 -12.79 5.49
C ALA A 368 24.50 -12.61 4.57
N GLU A 369 25.46 -13.54 4.62
CA GLU A 369 26.45 -13.69 3.56
C GLU A 369 26.09 -14.91 2.73
N PRO A 370 26.05 -14.80 1.39
CA PRO A 370 25.99 -15.95 0.52
C PRO A 370 27.39 -16.59 0.44
N GLU A 371 27.49 -17.87 0.77
CA GLU A 371 28.66 -18.67 0.42
C GLU A 371 28.75 -18.76 -1.10
N LEU A 372 29.70 -18.01 -1.68
CA LEU A 372 30.23 -18.27 -3.01
C LEU A 372 31.41 -19.23 -2.85
N ASN A 373 31.23 -20.47 -3.30
CA ASN A 373 32.33 -21.34 -3.71
C ASN A 373 32.69 -21.08 -5.18
#